data_AF-A0A239K151-F1
#
_entry.id   AF-A0A239K151-F1
#
_cell.length_a   1.000
_cell.length_b   1.000
_cell.length_c   1.000
_cell.angle_alpha   90.00
_cell.angle_beta   90.00
_cell.angle_gamma   90.00
#
_symmetry.space_group_name_H-M   'P 1'
#
loop_
_entity.id
_entity.type
_entity.pdbx_description
1 polymer ?
#
loop_
_entity_poly.entity_id
_entity_poly.type
_entity_poly.pdbx_seq_one_letter_code
_entity_poly.pdbx_strand_id
1 'polypeptide(L)'
;MLRAYYALMAAGSLAVFWPHLVSHSPEWGIESGAQYALLGALAPLSMAGLRYPLKMMPLILYEFLWKALWFVFVAAPLYVEGQMTDGVLSNIFACGIAIVLTPIVMPWRYFWHTYIVARAEPWGIRQIEQGVAASEANG
;
A
#
# COMPACT_ATOMS: atom_id res chain seq x y z
N MET A 1 7.68 7.90 14.45
CA MET A 1 6.55 6.96 14.30
C MET A 1 6.34 6.56 12.84
N LEU A 2 5.89 7.44 11.93
CA LEU A 2 5.68 7.06 10.52
C LEU A 2 6.90 6.42 9.83
N ARG A 3 8.10 6.98 10.01
CA ARG A 3 9.34 6.41 9.44
C ARG A 3 9.63 4.99 9.94
N ALA A 4 9.36 4.72 11.22
CA ALA A 4 9.53 3.40 11.81
C ALA A 4 8.50 2.41 11.23
N TYR A 5 7.28 2.87 10.98
CA TYR A 5 6.25 2.06 10.33
C TYR A 5 6.62 1.73 8.87
N TYR A 6 7.14 2.69 8.10
CA TYR A 6 7.68 2.38 6.77
C TYR A 6 8.89 1.44 6.83
N ALA A 7 9.76 1.56 7.83
CA ALA A 7 10.88 0.62 8.00
C ALA A 7 10.38 -0.79 8.31
N LEU A 8 9.36 -0.92 9.16
CA LEU A 8 8.70 -2.19 9.45
C LEU A 8 8.05 -2.79 8.20
N MET A 9 7.31 -1.99 7.43
CA MET A 9 6.71 -2.42 6.15
C MET A 9 7.78 -2.88 5.16
N ALA A 10 8.88 -2.13 5.03
CA ALA A 10 9.99 -2.50 4.16
C ALA A 10 10.62 -3.83 4.58
N ALA A 11 10.93 -3.98 5.87
CA ALA A 11 11.53 -5.20 6.41
C ALA A 11 10.57 -6.39 6.29
N GLY A 12 9.29 -6.22 6.62
CA GLY A 12 8.28 -7.27 6.51
C GLY A 12 8.06 -7.71 5.07
N SER A 13 7.91 -6.76 4.14
CA SER A 13 7.74 -7.07 2.72
C SER A 13 8.98 -7.77 2.13
N LEU A 14 10.18 -7.32 2.51
CA LEU A 14 11.43 -7.95 2.09
C LEU A 14 11.62 -9.35 2.68
N ALA A 15 11.23 -9.58 3.94
CA ALA A 15 11.35 -10.89 4.57
C ALA A 15 10.30 -11.89 4.05
N VAL A 16 9.09 -11.43 3.76
CA VAL A 16 7.96 -12.30 3.43
C VAL A 16 7.83 -12.50 1.92
N PHE A 17 7.91 -11.46 1.08
CA PHE A 17 7.57 -11.59 -0.34
C PHE A 17 8.78 -11.82 -1.24
N TRP A 18 9.93 -11.22 -0.93
CA TRP A 18 11.11 -11.32 -1.79
C TRP A 18 11.71 -12.73 -1.92
N PRO A 19 11.77 -13.57 -0.88
CA PRO A 19 12.26 -14.95 -1.03
C PRO A 19 11.45 -15.71 -2.08
N HIS A 20 10.12 -15.54 -2.08
CA HIS A 20 9.24 -16.16 -3.07
C HIS A 20 9.38 -15.54 -4.46
N LEU A 21 9.75 -14.26 -4.59
CA LEU A 21 10.03 -13.62 -5.89
C LEU A 21 11.36 -14.07 -6.51
N VAL A 22 12.37 -14.35 -5.69
CA VAL A 22 13.71 -14.74 -6.18
C VAL A 22 13.80 -16.25 -6.40
N SER A 23 13.06 -17.03 -5.61
CA SER A 23 13.03 -18.48 -5.69
C SER A 23 11.59 -18.99 -5.80
N HIS A 24 11.18 -19.31 -7.02
CA HIS A 24 9.86 -19.88 -7.31
C HIS A 24 9.90 -20.89 -8.45
N SER A 25 8.91 -21.80 -8.47
CA SER A 25 8.66 -22.66 -9.63
C SER A 25 7.88 -21.90 -10.72
N PRO A 26 7.86 -22.41 -11.97
CA PRO A 26 7.05 -21.82 -13.04
C PRO A 26 5.54 -21.82 -12.73
N GLU A 27 5.02 -22.90 -12.15
CA GLU A 27 3.60 -23.07 -11.83
C GLU A 27 3.14 -22.03 -10.79
N TRP A 28 3.94 -21.86 -9.73
CA TRP A 28 3.70 -20.82 -8.73
C TRP A 28 3.74 -19.41 -9.33
N GLY A 29 4.66 -19.17 -10.27
CA GLY A 29 4.78 -17.88 -10.96
C GLY A 29 3.52 -17.49 -11.72
N ILE A 30 2.82 -18.47 -12.30
CA ILE A 30 1.56 -18.25 -13.02
C ILE A 30 0.42 -17.97 -12.05
N GLU A 31 0.33 -18.72 -10.94
CA GLU A 31 -0.81 -18.62 -10.01
C GLU A 31 -0.70 -17.42 -9.06
N SER A 32 0.51 -17.13 -8.56
CA SER A 32 0.74 -16.20 -7.45
C SER A 32 1.76 -15.11 -7.77
N GLY A 33 2.49 -15.20 -8.89
CA GLY A 33 3.59 -14.28 -9.20
C GLY A 33 3.16 -12.81 -9.21
N ALA A 34 1.98 -12.50 -9.77
CA ALA A 34 1.46 -11.14 -9.78
C ALA A 34 1.19 -10.58 -8.37
N GLN A 35 0.58 -11.38 -7.49
CA GLN A 35 0.32 -10.99 -6.10
C GLN A 35 1.62 -10.67 -5.37
N TYR A 36 2.61 -11.56 -5.46
CA TYR A 36 3.88 -11.39 -4.77
C TYR A 36 4.71 -10.24 -5.36
N ALA A 37 4.63 -9.99 -6.68
CA ALA A 37 5.28 -8.84 -7.30
C ALA A 37 4.68 -7.51 -6.82
N LEU A 38 3.35 -7.40 -6.80
CA LEU A 38 2.65 -6.21 -6.29
C LEU A 38 3.00 -5.93 -4.83
N LEU A 39 2.98 -6.96 -3.98
CA LEU A 39 3.30 -6.84 -2.56
C LEU A 39 4.82 -6.69 -2.29
N GLY A 40 5.67 -7.26 -3.12
CA GLY A 40 7.12 -7.13 -3.06
C GLY A 40 7.60 -5.73 -3.44
N ALA A 41 6.86 -5.02 -4.29
CA ALA A 41 7.12 -3.63 -4.64
C ALA A 41 6.92 -2.66 -3.45
N LEU A 42 6.21 -3.08 -2.40
CA LEU A 42 6.06 -2.29 -1.18
C LEU A 42 7.40 -2.05 -0.48
N ALA A 43 8.36 -2.98 -0.55
CA ALA A 43 9.65 -2.82 0.10
C ALA A 43 10.42 -1.57 -0.41
N PRO A 44 10.74 -1.44 -1.72
CA PRO A 44 11.43 -0.25 -2.23
C PRO A 44 10.59 1.04 -2.09
N LEU A 45 9.27 0.97 -2.26
CA LEU A 45 8.40 2.14 -2.05
C LEU A 45 8.39 2.59 -0.58
N SER A 46 8.43 1.66 0.36
CA SER A 46 8.51 1.95 1.79
C SER A 46 9.87 2.56 2.14
N MET A 47 10.96 2.13 1.49
CA MET A 47 12.26 2.79 1.60
C MET A 47 12.21 4.25 1.13
N ALA A 48 11.51 4.55 0.04
CA ALA A 48 11.24 5.94 -0.36
C ALA A 48 10.35 6.69 0.66
N GLY A 49 9.41 5.98 1.31
CA GLY A 49 8.62 6.45 2.45
C GLY A 49 9.46 6.86 3.66
N LEU A 50 10.63 6.24 3.90
CA LEU A 50 11.56 6.73 4.93
C LEU A 50 12.02 8.16 4.62
N ARG A 51 12.27 8.49 3.35
CA ARG A 51 12.71 9.84 2.96
C ARG A 51 11.55 10.84 3.00
N TYR A 52 10.38 10.46 2.49
CA TYR A 52 9.21 11.34 2.33
C TYR A 52 7.93 10.80 3.00
N PRO A 53 7.90 10.67 4.34
CA PRO A 53 6.86 9.91 5.04
C PRO A 53 5.43 10.45 4.90
N LEU A 54 5.26 11.77 4.77
CA LEU A 54 3.93 12.39 4.58
C LEU A 54 3.45 12.30 3.13
N LYS A 55 4.36 12.46 2.15
CA LYS A 55 4.01 12.38 0.72
C LYS A 55 3.65 10.96 0.29
N MET A 56 4.28 9.96 0.92
CA MET A 56 4.06 8.55 0.63
C MET A 56 2.90 7.94 1.43
N MET A 57 2.07 8.76 2.10
CA MET A 57 0.91 8.28 2.85
C MET A 57 -0.07 7.40 2.05
N PRO A 58 -0.27 7.57 0.72
CA PRO A 58 -1.06 6.64 -0.09
C PRO A 58 -0.58 5.19 0.01
N LEU A 59 0.71 4.97 0.24
CA LEU A 59 1.29 3.64 0.38
C LEU A 59 0.80 2.94 1.65
N ILE A 60 0.70 3.66 2.77
CA ILE A 60 0.16 3.15 4.03
C ILE A 60 -1.34 2.84 3.88
N LEU A 61 -2.08 3.69 3.16
CA LEU A 61 -3.49 3.46 2.88
C LEU A 61 -3.70 2.21 2.01
N TYR A 62 -2.90 2.05 0.97
CA TYR A 62 -2.90 0.83 0.17
C TYR A 62 -2.61 -0.40 1.03
N GLU A 63 -1.58 -0.34 1.87
CA GLU A 63 -1.17 -1.42 2.77
C GLU A 63 -2.29 -1.86 3.73
N PHE A 64 -3.06 -0.90 4.21
CA PHE A 64 -4.23 -1.15 5.04
C PHE A 64 -5.40 -1.70 4.24
N LEU A 65 -5.71 -1.09 3.09
CA LEU A 65 -6.86 -1.45 2.28
C LEU A 65 -6.76 -2.86 1.73
N TRP A 66 -5.62 -3.28 1.18
CA TRP A 66 -5.52 -4.63 0.63
C TRP A 66 -5.70 -5.70 1.70
N LYS A 67 -5.18 -5.47 2.92
CA LYS A 67 -5.37 -6.38 4.06
C LYS A 67 -6.80 -6.38 4.57
N ALA A 68 -7.42 -5.22 4.67
CA ALA A 68 -8.82 -5.10 5.07
C ALA A 68 -9.74 -5.82 4.08
N LEU A 69 -9.50 -5.63 2.78
CA LEU A 69 -10.22 -6.34 1.73
C LEU A 69 -9.99 -7.85 1.81
N TRP A 70 -8.75 -8.30 1.99
CA TRP A 70 -8.47 -9.73 2.18
C TRP A 70 -9.19 -10.30 3.41
N PHE A 71 -9.21 -9.55 4.52
CA PHE A 71 -9.90 -9.98 5.74
C PHE A 71 -11.40 -10.16 5.53
N VAL A 72 -12.04 -9.19 4.86
CA VAL A 72 -13.49 -9.17 4.62
C VAL A 72 -13.90 -10.18 3.54
N PHE A 73 -13.17 -10.26 2.44
CA PHE A 73 -13.59 -11.03 1.26
C PHE A 73 -12.96 -12.42 1.18
N VAL A 74 -11.92 -12.72 1.97
CA VAL A 74 -11.24 -14.03 1.94
C VAL A 74 -11.24 -14.68 3.32
N ALA A 75 -10.73 -14.00 4.35
CA ALA A 75 -10.65 -14.62 5.68
C ALA A 75 -12.02 -14.86 6.32
N ALA A 76 -12.94 -13.90 6.20
CA ALA A 76 -14.29 -14.02 6.76
C ALA A 76 -15.10 -15.19 6.15
N PRO A 77 -15.21 -15.38 4.81
CA PRO A 77 -15.91 -16.54 4.27
C PRO A 77 -15.23 -17.86 4.66
N LEU A 78 -13.89 -17.94 4.62
CA LEU A 78 -13.17 -19.16 5.04
C LEU A 78 -13.42 -19.52 6.51
N TYR A 79 -13.57 -18.51 7.38
CA TYR A 79 -13.96 -18.71 8.77
C TYR A 79 -15.38 -19.28 8.89
N VAL A 80 -16.35 -18.71 8.16
CA VAL A 80 -17.75 -19.15 8.18
C VAL A 80 -17.90 -20.57 7.64
N GLU A 81 -17.14 -20.93 6.61
CA GLU A 81 -17.16 -22.26 5.99
C GLU A 81 -16.36 -23.31 6.79
N GLY A 82 -15.70 -22.91 7.90
CA GLY A 82 -14.88 -23.80 8.72
C GLY A 82 -13.60 -24.29 8.04
N GLN A 83 -13.15 -23.62 6.97
CA GLN A 83 -11.97 -23.96 6.19
C GLN A 83 -10.72 -23.19 6.63
N MET A 84 -10.57 -22.97 7.94
CA MET A 84 -9.36 -22.33 8.47
C MET A 84 -8.20 -23.33 8.47
N THR A 85 -7.30 -23.19 7.50
CA THR A 85 -6.02 -23.89 7.49
C THR A 85 -4.99 -23.13 8.33
N ASP A 86 -3.91 -23.80 8.73
CA ASP A 86 -2.80 -23.16 9.45
C ASP A 86 -2.19 -21.99 8.67
N GLY A 87 -2.17 -22.09 7.34
CA GLY A 87 -1.71 -21.01 6.47
C GLY A 87 -2.61 -19.78 6.53
N VAL A 88 -3.94 -19.97 6.54
CA VAL A 88 -4.91 -18.88 6.67
C VAL A 88 -4.78 -18.21 8.03
N LEU A 89 -4.62 -18.99 9.10
CA LEU A 89 -4.41 -18.48 10.45
C LEU A 89 -3.14 -17.64 10.54
N SER A 90 -2.01 -18.12 10.00
CA SER A 90 -0.76 -17.35 9.96
C SER A 90 -0.93 -16.02 9.23
N ASN A 91 -1.61 -16.01 8.08
CA ASN A 91 -1.91 -14.78 7.36
C ASN A 91 -2.84 -13.84 8.13
N ILE A 92 -3.84 -14.36 8.86
CA ILE A 92 -4.71 -13.57 9.73
C ILE A 92 -3.89 -12.88 10.83
N PHE A 93 -2.96 -13.58 11.47
CA PHE A 93 -2.08 -12.97 12.47
C PHE A 93 -1.21 -11.87 11.86
N ALA A 94 -0.52 -12.17 10.76
CA ALA A 94 0.36 -11.22 10.09
C ALA A 94 -0.40 -9.97 9.58
N CYS A 95 -1.57 -10.17 8.96
CA CYS A 95 -2.40 -9.09 8.46
C CYS A 95 -3.09 -8.32 9.59
N GLY A 96 -3.55 -9.01 10.62
CA GLY A 96 -4.25 -8.43 11.77
C GLY A 96 -3.37 -7.44 12.54
N ILE A 97 -2.09 -7.77 12.74
CA ILE A 97 -1.13 -6.85 13.37
C ILE A 97 -1.06 -5.54 12.56
N ALA A 98 -0.94 -5.61 11.24
CA ALA A 98 -0.88 -4.42 10.39
C ALA A 98 -2.22 -3.65 10.37
N ILE A 99 -3.36 -4.35 10.39
CA ILE A 99 -4.70 -3.73 10.48
C ILE A 99 -4.86 -2.93 11.78
N VAL A 100 -4.30 -3.41 12.89
CA VAL A 100 -4.36 -2.70 14.18
C VAL A 100 -3.33 -1.58 14.27
N LEU A 101 -2.09 -1.83 13.81
CA LEU A 101 -1.01 -0.84 13.88
C LEU A 101 -1.21 0.34 12.92
N THR A 102 -1.75 0.12 11.72
CA THR A 102 -1.89 1.19 10.72
C THR A 102 -2.76 2.35 11.24
N PRO A 103 -3.98 2.11 11.78
CA PRO A 103 -4.80 3.14 12.40
C PRO A 103 -4.10 3.92 13.52
N ILE A 104 -3.26 3.25 14.31
CA ILE A 104 -2.59 3.88 15.45
C ILE A 104 -1.50 4.85 14.98
N VAL A 105 -0.77 4.48 13.92
CA VAL A 105 0.36 5.28 13.42
C VAL A 105 -0.10 6.36 12.42
N MET A 106 -1.26 6.19 11.78
CA MET A 106 -1.74 7.09 10.74
C MET A 106 -2.08 8.49 11.29
N PRO A 107 -1.57 9.57 10.66
CA PRO A 107 -1.93 10.93 11.04
C PRO A 107 -3.32 11.29 10.51
N TRP A 108 -4.38 10.86 11.21
CA TRP A 108 -5.78 11.03 10.80
C TRP A 108 -6.16 12.46 10.44
N ARG A 109 -5.65 13.44 11.18
CA ARG A 109 -5.88 14.86 10.89
C ARG A 109 -5.34 15.26 9.50
N TYR A 110 -4.14 14.78 9.16
CA TYR A 110 -3.52 15.03 7.86
C TYR A 110 -4.27 14.27 6.76
N PHE A 111 -4.64 13.00 7.00
CA PHE A 111 -5.44 12.21 6.07
C PHE A 111 -6.75 12.90 5.71
N TRP A 112 -7.52 13.32 6.71
CA TRP A 112 -8.81 13.98 6.48
C TRP A 112 -8.64 15.30 5.73
N HIS A 113 -7.68 16.13 6.14
CA HIS A 113 -7.46 17.43 5.53
C HIS A 113 -6.97 17.32 4.08
N THR A 114 -6.10 16.34 3.78
CA THR A 114 -5.46 16.21 2.47
C THR A 114 -6.26 15.36 1.48
N TYR A 115 -6.96 14.32 1.91
CA TYR A 115 -7.65 13.39 1.00
C TYR A 115 -9.17 13.54 0.96
N ILE A 116 -9.77 14.10 2.01
CA ILE A 116 -11.24 14.21 2.10
C ILE A 116 -11.69 15.67 1.92
N VAL A 117 -10.99 16.61 2.56
CA VAL A 117 -11.36 18.03 2.55
C VAL A 117 -10.69 18.81 1.42
N ALA A 118 -9.44 18.48 1.07
CA ALA A 118 -8.73 19.22 0.03
C ALA A 118 -9.47 19.12 -1.31
N ARG A 119 -9.54 20.25 -2.02
CA ARG A 119 -10.07 20.26 -3.38
C ARG A 119 -9.19 19.39 -4.27
N ALA A 120 -9.81 18.48 -5.00
CA ALA A 120 -9.14 17.73 -6.05
C ALA A 120 -8.52 18.70 -7.06
N GLU A 121 -7.31 18.38 -7.53
CA GLU A 121 -6.69 19.15 -8.61
C GLU A 121 -7.62 19.11 -9.84
N PRO A 122 -7.97 20.27 -10.41
CA PRO A 122 -8.82 20.32 -11.58
C PRO A 122 -8.18 19.56 -12.73
N TRP A 123 -8.97 18.72 -13.41
CA TRP A 123 -8.54 17.96 -14.60
C TRP A 123 -8.43 18.86 -15.86
N GLY A 124 -7.82 20.04 -15.71
CA GLY A 124 -7.96 21.14 -16.65
C GLY A 124 -6.72 21.40 -17.51
N ILE A 125 -6.84 21.13 -18.81
CA ILE A 125 -5.96 21.57 -19.92
C ILE A 125 -5.59 23.07 -19.83
N ARG A 126 -6.38 23.88 -19.12
CA ARG A 126 -6.16 25.31 -18.85
C ARG A 126 -4.80 25.66 -18.23
N GLN A 127 -4.15 24.77 -17.47
CA GLN A 127 -2.79 25.03 -16.97
C GLN A 127 -1.73 25.00 -18.07
N ILE A 128 -1.94 24.20 -19.12
CA ILE A 128 -1.07 24.15 -20.29
C ILE A 128 -1.27 25.43 -21.12
N GLU A 129 -2.52 25.84 -21.35
CA GLU A 129 -2.83 27.08 -22.08
C GLU A 129 -2.28 28.33 -21.38
N GLN A 130 -2.39 28.42 -20.04
CA GLN A 130 -1.82 29.53 -19.27
C GLN A 130 -0.28 29.52 -19.26
N GLY A 131 0.36 28.34 -19.26
CA GLY A 131 1.81 28.21 -19.37
C GLY A 131 2.33 28.58 -20.76
N VAL A 132 1.61 28.22 -21.83
CA VAL A 132 1.94 28.59 -23.21
C VAL A 132 1.74 30.08 -23.44
N ALA A 133 0.60 30.65 -23.02
CA ALA A 133 0.32 32.08 -23.17
C ALA A 133 1.32 32.97 -22.39
N ALA A 134 1.78 32.52 -21.21
CA ALA A 134 2.82 33.22 -20.45
C ALA A 134 4.23 33.13 -21.08
N SER A 135 4.48 32.10 -21.89
CA SER A 135 5.70 31.96 -22.68
C SER A 135 5.67 32.82 -23.94
N GLU A 136 4.51 32.95 -24.60
CA GLU A 136 4.34 33.79 -25.79
C GLU A 136 4.34 35.28 -25.47
N ALA A 137 3.87 35.69 -24.28
CA ALA A 137 3.90 37.08 -23.84
C ALA A 137 5.30 37.59 -23.42
N ASN A 138 6.29 36.70 -23.27
CA ASN A 138 7.66 37.01 -22.87
C ASN A 138 8.69 36.82 -24.00
N GLY A 139 8.25 36.47 -25.22
CA GLY A 139 9.08 36.38 -26.43
C GLY A 139 8.85 37.56 -27.36
#